data_AF-A0A6L7X112-F1
#
_entry.id   AF-A0A6L7X112-F1
#
_cell.length_a   1.000
_cell.length_b   1.000
_cell.length_c   1.000
_cell.angle_alpha   90.00
_cell.angle_beta   90.00
_cell.angle_gamma   90.00
#
_symmetry.space_group_name_H-M   'P 1'
#
loop_
_entity.id
_entity.type
_entity.pdbx_description
1 polymer ?
#
loop_
_entity_poly.entity_id
_entity_poly.type
_entity_poly.pdbx_seq_one_letter_code
_entity_poly.pdbx_strand_id
1 'polypeptide(L)' 'MQYPTILAVVMAASTQTYKYRLKVGERVVHHGITTDLLRREREHRRRWPHARIEQVGEPTSHREAWEWERQVKRGAASAG' A
#
# COMPACT_ATOMS: atom_id res chain seq x y z
N MET A 1 23.49 5.25 -23.81
CA MET A 1 23.56 5.12 -22.33
C MET A 1 22.72 3.93 -21.94
N GLN A 2 23.40 2.82 -21.67
CA GLN A 2 22.80 1.51 -21.45
C GLN A 2 22.54 1.37 -19.96
N TYR A 3 21.27 1.45 -19.55
CA TYR A 3 20.88 1.11 -18.19
C TYR A 3 21.15 -0.39 -17.99
N PRO A 4 21.94 -0.81 -16.99
CA PRO A 4 22.12 -2.24 -16.75
C PRO A 4 20.76 -2.86 -16.42
N THR A 5 20.45 -3.89 -17.18
CA THR A 5 19.28 -4.75 -17.11
C THR A 5 19.11 -5.27 -15.67
N ILE A 6 18.24 -4.65 -14.88
CA ILE A 6 17.75 -5.21 -13.61
C ILE A 6 16.73 -6.31 -13.94
N LEU A 7 17.20 -7.36 -14.62
CA LEU A 7 16.49 -8.63 -14.76
C LEU A 7 16.87 -9.49 -13.55
N ALA A 8 16.47 -9.05 -12.36
CA ALA A 8 16.60 -9.86 -11.14
C ALA A 8 15.52 -9.52 -10.09
N VAL A 9 14.34 -9.06 -10.51
CA VAL A 9 13.11 -9.22 -9.71
C VAL A 9 12.01 -9.72 -10.64
N VAL A 10 12.29 -10.85 -11.30
CA VAL A 10 11.22 -11.75 -11.77
C VAL A 10 10.96 -12.85 -10.72
N MET A 11 11.69 -12.88 -9.60
CA MET A 11 11.56 -13.97 -8.64
C MET A 11 10.57 -13.64 -7.52
N ALA A 12 9.44 -14.34 -7.59
CA ALA A 12 8.33 -14.39 -6.65
C ALA A 12 7.35 -13.22 -6.73
N ALA A 13 6.46 -13.32 -7.71
CA ALA A 13 5.08 -12.86 -7.57
C ALA A 13 4.42 -13.60 -6.41
N SER A 14 4.77 -13.25 -5.17
CA SER A 14 3.96 -13.57 -4.00
C SER A 14 2.64 -12.86 -4.23
N THR A 15 1.57 -13.60 -4.51
CA THR A 15 0.17 -13.12 -4.68
C THR A 15 -0.43 -12.51 -3.41
N GLN A 16 0.44 -12.05 -2.52
CA GLN A 16 0.18 -11.49 -1.22
C GLN A 16 0.01 -9.99 -1.38
N THR A 17 -1.23 -9.53 -1.22
CA THR A 17 -1.57 -8.12 -1.26
C THR A 17 -1.53 -7.57 0.17
N TYR A 18 -0.70 -6.56 0.36
CA TYR A 18 -0.55 -5.86 1.62
C TYR A 18 -1.59 -4.74 1.73
N LYS A 19 -2.26 -4.67 2.87
CA LYS A 19 -3.14 -3.57 3.24
C LYS A 19 -2.31 -2.53 3.98
N TYR A 20 -2.52 -1.25 3.71
CA TYR A 20 -1.74 -0.21 4.36
C TYR A 20 -2.51 1.07 4.65
N ARG A 21 -1.98 1.80 5.63
CA ARG A 21 -2.36 3.17 6.02
C ARG A 21 -1.22 4.11 5.69
N LEU A 22 -1.53 5.20 5.02
CA LEU A 22 -0.61 6.30 4.81
C LEU A 22 -0.80 7.31 5.95
N LYS A 23 0.23 7.50 6.75
CA LYS A 23 0.29 8.55 7.76
C LYS A 23 1.14 9.71 7.28
N VAL A 24 0.69 10.92 7.56
CA VAL A 24 1.48 12.14 7.43
C VAL A 24 1.47 12.80 8.81
N GLY A 25 2.60 12.72 9.52
CA GLY A 25 2.66 13.01 10.95
C GLY A 25 1.80 12.01 11.73
N GLU A 26 0.88 12.52 12.55
CA GLU A 26 -0.02 11.70 13.38
C GLU A 26 -1.34 11.34 12.69
N ARG A 27 -1.61 11.91 11.51
CA ARG A 27 -2.90 11.75 10.81
C ARG A 27 -2.81 10.70 9.73
N VAL A 28 -3.78 9.79 9.69
CA VAL A 28 -3.98 8.87 8.56
C VAL A 28 -4.67 9.63 7.43
N VAL A 29 -3.98 9.77 6.30
CA VAL A 29 -4.48 10.54 5.14
C VAL A 29 -5.01 9.65 4.03
N HIS A 30 -4.57 8.39 3.97
CA HIS A 30 -4.97 7.47 2.91
C HIS A 30 -4.94 6.01 3.39
N HIS A 31 -5.80 5.19 2.79
CA HIS A 31 -5.81 3.74 2.95
C HIS A 31 -5.75 3.13 1.57
N GLY A 32 -5.01 2.05 1.41
CA GLY A 32 -4.96 1.35 0.14
C GLY A 32 -4.36 -0.04 0.26
N ILE A 33 -4.31 -0.71 -0.87
CA ILE A 33 -3.69 -2.02 -1.01
C ILE A 33 -2.54 -1.93 -2.01
N THR A 34 -1.48 -2.69 -1.78
CA THR A 34 -0.33 -2.77 -2.68
C THR A 34 0.33 -4.13 -2.57
N THR A 35 0.96 -4.59 -3.64
CA THR A 35 1.86 -5.75 -3.62
C THR A 35 3.29 -5.35 -3.24
N ASP A 36 3.60 -4.05 -3.24
CA ASP A 36 4.91 -3.50 -2.89
C ASP A 36 4.74 -2.22 -2.06
N LEU A 37 5.02 -2.31 -0.75
CA LEU A 37 4.92 -1.20 0.19
C LEU A 37 6.05 -0.18 -0.01
N LEU A 38 7.27 -0.64 -0.28
CA LEU A 38 8.45 0.23 -0.41
C LEU A 38 8.35 1.12 -1.63
N ARG A 39 7.96 0.57 -2.77
CA ARG A 39 7.71 1.35 -3.99
C ARG A 39 6.60 2.36 -3.77
N ARG A 40 5.51 1.95 -3.13
CA ARG A 40 4.35 2.81 -2.90
C ARG A 40 4.65 3.95 -1.93
N GLU A 41 5.48 3.70 -0.92
CA GLU A 41 5.91 4.74 0.02
C GLU A 41 6.76 5.80 -0.69
N ARG A 42 7.72 5.38 -1.53
CA ARG A 42 8.54 6.32 -2.32
C ARG A 42 7.69 7.20 -3.24
N GLU A 43 6.66 6.65 -3.86
CA GLU A 43 5.71 7.42 -4.68
C GLU A 43 4.94 8.44 -3.82
N HIS A 44 4.41 8.02 -2.68
CA HIS A 44 3.67 8.90 -1.78
C HIS A 44 4.54 10.02 -1.20
N ARG A 45 5.82 9.76 -0.93
CA ARG A 45 6.76 10.79 -0.46
C ARG A 45 6.99 11.91 -1.46
N ARG A 46 6.78 11.68 -2.77
CA ARG A 46 6.85 12.74 -3.78
C ARG A 46 5.70 13.75 -3.64
N ARG A 47 4.54 13.30 -3.16
CA ARG A 47 3.34 14.14 -2.98
C ARG A 47 3.22 14.68 -1.55
N TRP A 48 3.64 13.90 -0.57
CA TRP A 48 3.61 14.23 0.85
C TRP A 48 5.00 14.00 1.46
N PRO A 49 5.81 15.06 1.65
CA PRO A 49 7.23 14.93 2.00
C PRO A 49 7.56 14.27 3.35
N HIS A 50 6.56 13.88 4.14
CA HIS A 50 6.72 13.12 5.39
C HIS A 50 5.78 11.92 5.50
N ALA A 51 5.24 11.46 4.37
CA ALA A 51 4.39 10.30 4.34
C ALA A 51 5.15 9.02 4.76
N ARG A 52 4.52 8.26 5.65
CA ARG A 52 4.94 6.93 6.08
C ARG A 52 3.83 5.93 5.80
N ILE A 53 4.20 4.80 5.24
CA ILE A 53 3.28 3.67 5.07
C ILE A 53 3.38 2.77 6.29
N GLU A 54 2.24 2.50 6.92
CA GLU A 54 2.10 1.46 7.95
C GLU A 54 1.28 0.30 7.38
N GLN A 55 1.84 -0.90 7.44
CA GLN A 55 1.14 -2.12 7.07
C GLN A 55 0.04 -2.43 8.09
N VAL A 56 -1.13 -2.83 7.59
CA VAL A 56 -2.28 -3.23 8.41
C VAL A 56 -2.46 -4.74 8.34
N GLY A 57 -1.97 -5.42 9.37
CA GLY A 57 -2.11 -6.87 9.56
C GLY A 57 -1.30 -7.71 8.57
N GLU A 58 -1.63 -9.00 8.53
CA GLU A 58 -0.98 -9.98 7.67
C GLU A 58 -1.27 -9.72 6.17
N PRO A 59 -0.32 -10.07 5.27
CA PRO A 59 -0.59 -10.14 3.84
C PRO A 59 -1.77 -11.08 3.54
N THR A 60 -2.69 -10.64 2.70
CA THR A 60 -3.88 -11.41 2.33
C THR A 60 -4.00 -11.60 0.82
N SER A 61 -4.92 -12.45 0.37
CA SER A 61 -5.23 -12.60 -1.05
C SER A 61 -5.73 -11.29 -1.66
N HIS A 62 -5.52 -11.08 -2.96
CA HIS A 62 -5.95 -9.86 -3.66
C HIS A 62 -7.44 -9.54 -3.47
N ARG A 63 -8.30 -10.57 -3.52
CA ARG A 63 -9.75 -10.45 -3.32
C ARG A 63 -10.10 -9.95 -1.91
N GLU A 64 -9.48 -10.52 -0.88
CA GLU A 64 -9.70 -10.13 0.51
C GLU A 64 -9.21 -8.71 0.79
N ALA A 65 -8.06 -8.35 0.21
CA ALA A 65 -7.52 -6.99 0.31
C ALA A 65 -8.46 -5.97 -0.36
N TRP A 66 -9.06 -6.31 -1.50
CA TRP A 66 -10.04 -5.47 -2.19
C TRP A 66 -11.35 -5.34 -1.42
N GLU A 67 -11.84 -6.43 -0.82
CA GLU A 67 -13.00 -6.39 0.08
C GLU A 67 -12.74 -5.53 1.32
N TRP A 68 -11.54 -5.63 1.90
CA TRP A 68 -11.11 -4.76 2.99
C TRP A 68 -11.11 -3.29 2.57
N GLU A 69 -10.55 -2.94 1.41
CA GLU A 69 -10.53 -1.54 0.94
C GLU A 69 -11.95 -0.97 0.77
N ARG A 70 -12.87 -1.77 0.21
CA ARG A 70 -14.28 -1.39 0.09
C ARG A 70 -14.94 -1.23 1.45
N GLN A 71 -14.67 -2.13 2.40
CA GLN A 71 -15.19 -2.02 3.75
C GLN A 71 -14.64 -0.81 4.49
N VAL A 72 -13.35 -0.46 4.35
CA VAL A 72 -12.77 0.74 4.95
C VAL A 72 -13.45 2.00 4.40
N LYS A 73 -13.69 2.06 3.08
CA LYS A 73 -14.44 3.15 2.45
C LYS A 73 -15.89 3.23 2.93
N ARG A 74 -16.53 2.09 3.18
CA ARG A 74 -17.93 2.02 3.66
C ARG A 74 -18.06 2.27 5.17
N GLY A 75 -17.12 1.79 5.98
CA GLY A 75 -17.08 1.96 7.43
C GLY A 75 -16.78 3.41 7.84
N ALA A 76 -16.03 4.14 7.01
CA ALA A 76 -15.92 5.59 7.13
C ALA A 76 -17.26 6.33 6.91
N ALA A 77 -18.26 5.69 6.28
CA ALA A 77 -19.60 6.25 6.07
C ALA A 77 -20.63 5.82 7.14
N SER A 78 -20.29 4.90 8.06
CA SER A 78 -21.21 4.36 9.06
C SER A 78 -20.77 4.59 10.51
N ALA A 79 -19.81 5.48 10.74
CA ALA A 79 -19.53 6.07 12.05
C ALA A 79 -20.07 7.51 12.05
N GLY A 80 -21.40 7.61 12.11
CA GLY A 80 -22.17 8.85 12.21
C GLY A 80 -23.46 8.55 12.94
#